data_AF-A0A7J2U5E7-F1
#
_entry.id   AF-A0A7J2U5E7-F1
#
_cell.length_a   1.000
_cell.length_b   1.000
_cell.length_c   1.000
_cell.angle_alpha   90.00
_cell.angle_beta   90.00
_cell.angle_gamma   90.00
#
_symmetry.space_group_name_H-M   'P 1'
#
loop_
_entity.id
_entity.type
_entity.pdbx_description
1 polymer ?
#
loop_
_entity_poly.entity_id
_entity_poly.type
_entity_poly.pdbx_seq_one_letter_code
_entity_poly.pdbx_strand_id
1 'polypeptide(L)' 'MSSVEEFLKRKIIEILKQRREGLVFDNLREVLEEKEGVYVEGMLIRRIVADMVREGLICREPSATLRRMLLRLCKN' A
#
# COMPACT_ATOMS: atom_id res chain seq x y z
N MET A 1 -7.16 -14.29 -9.93
CA MET A 1 -6.28 -13.14 -9.62
C MET A 1 -5.32 -13.00 -10.78
N SER A 2 -5.14 -11.79 -11.32
CA SER A 2 -4.17 -11.60 -12.41
C SER A 2 -2.74 -11.64 -11.86
N SER A 3 -1.76 -12.05 -12.67
CA SER A 3 -0.33 -12.06 -12.27
C SER A 3 0.16 -10.68 -11.84
N VAL A 4 -0.40 -9.62 -12.43
CA VAL A 4 -0.12 -8.22 -12.12
C VAL A 4 -0.61 -7.85 -10.72
N GLU A 5 -1.82 -8.26 -10.33
CA GLU A 5 -2.35 -7.99 -8.99
C GLU A 5 -1.51 -8.64 -7.91
N GLU A 6 -1.10 -9.89 -8.12
CA GLU A 6 -0.27 -10.61 -7.16
C GLU A 6 1.13 -9.99 -7.03
N PHE A 7 1.72 -9.59 -8.16
CA PHE A 7 2.97 -8.81 -8.17
C PHE A 7 2.84 -7.51 -7.35
N LEU A 8 1.77 -6.74 -7.59
CA LEU A 8 1.52 -5.49 -6.87
C LEU A 8 1.28 -5.71 -5.38
N LYS A 9 0.49 -6.72 -5.00
CA LYS A 9 0.29 -7.09 -3.58
C LYS A 9 1.64 -7.36 -2.90
N ARG A 10 2.53 -8.15 -3.53
CA ARG A 10 3.87 -8.45 -3.00
C ARG A 10 4.72 -7.19 -2.83
N LYS A 11 4.76 -6.32 -3.85
CA LYS A 11 5.49 -5.04 -3.79
C LYS A 11 4.99 -4.10 -2.70
N ILE A 12 3.67 -3.96 -2.57
CA ILE A 12 3.07 -3.14 -1.50
C ILE A 12 3.48 -3.68 -0.13
N ILE A 13 3.45 -5.00 0.07
CA ILE A 13 3.90 -5.62 1.32
C ILE A 13 5.37 -5.32 1.59
N GLU A 14 6.25 -5.49 0.60
CA GLU A 14 7.69 -5.19 0.74
C GLU A 14 7.94 -3.73 1.15
N ILE A 15 7.26 -2.78 0.49
CA ILE A 15 7.35 -1.36 0.82
C ILE A 15 6.90 -1.10 2.26
N LEU A 16 5.75 -1.64 2.67
CA LEU A 16 5.22 -1.43 4.01
C LEU A 16 6.06 -2.13 5.09
N LYS A 17 6.72 -3.26 4.79
CA LYS A 17 7.69 -3.90 5.72
C LYS A 17 8.88 -2.99 6.01
N GLN A 18 9.37 -2.26 5.01
CA GLN A 18 10.50 -1.32 5.15
C GLN A 18 10.11 0.00 5.82
N ARG A 19 8.80 0.27 5.97
CA ARG A 19 8.26 1.52 6.50
C ARG A 19 7.43 1.23 7.74
N ARG A 20 8.11 0.99 8.86
CA ARG A 20 7.46 0.69 10.16
C ARG A 20 6.47 1.76 10.59
N GLU A 21 6.68 3.03 10.21
CA GLU A 21 5.77 4.14 10.50
C GLU A 21 4.47 4.14 9.66
N GLY A 22 4.41 3.33 8.62
CA GLY A 22 3.34 3.36 7.64
C GLY A 22 3.54 4.43 6.57
N LEU A 23 2.66 4.43 5.58
CA LEU A 23 2.67 5.38 4.47
C LEU A 23 1.27 5.88 4.17
N VAL A 24 1.14 7.15 3.80
CA VAL A 24 -0.09 7.61 3.14
C VAL A 24 -0.17 7.01 1.73
N PHE A 25 -1.39 6.89 1.20
CA PHE A 25 -1.61 6.25 -0.10
C PHE A 25 -0.81 6.92 -1.23
N ASP A 26 -0.74 8.25 -1.25
CA ASP A 26 0.00 9.00 -2.28
C ASP A 26 1.48 8.61 -2.28
N ASN A 27 2.12 8.55 -1.10
CA ASN A 27 3.52 8.14 -0.98
C ASN A 27 3.74 6.66 -1.35
N LEU A 28 2.77 5.78 -1.08
CA LEU A 28 2.85 4.38 -1.54
C LEU A 28 2.91 4.32 -3.07
N ARG A 29 2.07 5.12 -3.74
CA ARG A 29 2.05 5.21 -5.20
C ARG A 29 3.37 5.78 -5.75
N GLU A 30 3.86 6.88 -5.18
CA GLU A 30 5.16 7.47 -5.56
C GLU A 30 6.29 6.45 -5.43
N VAL A 31 6.33 5.68 -4.34
CA VAL A 31 7.38 4.64 -4.16
C VAL A 31 7.27 3.54 -5.23
N LEU A 32 6.06 3.10 -5.58
CA LEU A 32 5.86 2.12 -6.64
C LEU A 32 6.33 2.66 -8.01
N GLU A 33 5.99 3.90 -8.33
CA GLU A 33 6.35 4.51 -9.62
C GLU A 33 7.85 4.83 -9.70
N GLU A 34 8.41 5.53 -8.71
CA GLU A 34 9.77 6.07 -8.77
C GLU A 34 10.86 5.05 -8.40
N LYS A 35 10.59 4.14 -7.46
CA LYS A 35 11.62 3.21 -6.95
C LYS A 35 11.52 1.82 -7.56
N GLU A 36 10.32 1.36 -7.80
CA GLU A 36 10.09 0.03 -8.38
C GLU A 36 9.91 0.09 -9.91
N GLY A 37 9.77 1.28 -10.50
CA GLY A 37 9.53 1.46 -11.93
C GLY A 37 8.14 0.98 -12.37
N VAL A 38 7.20 0.87 -11.44
CA VAL A 38 5.88 0.27 -11.64
C VAL A 38 4.87 1.37 -11.92
N TYR A 39 4.63 1.63 -13.21
CA TYR A 39 3.58 2.55 -13.66
C TYR A 39 2.25 1.83 -13.74
N VAL A 40 1.35 2.13 -12.80
CA VAL A 40 0.02 1.52 -12.73
C VAL A 40 -1.03 2.57 -12.44
N GLU A 41 -2.20 2.41 -13.06
CA GLU A 41 -3.34 3.29 -12.82
C GLU A 41 -3.69 3.35 -11.33
N GLY A 42 -3.81 4.58 -10.81
CA GLY A 42 -4.14 4.79 -9.40
C GLY A 42 -5.44 4.11 -8.96
N MET A 43 -6.39 3.88 -9.89
CA MET A 43 -7.63 3.14 -9.60
C MET A 43 -7.35 1.65 -9.30
N LEU A 44 -6.43 1.02 -10.03
CA LEU A 44 -6.03 -0.37 -9.78
C LEU A 44 -5.33 -0.51 -8.43
N ILE A 45 -4.40 0.41 -8.12
CA ILE A 45 -3.72 0.42 -6.81
C ILE A 45 -4.73 0.61 -5.67
N ARG A 46 -5.69 1.54 -5.82
CA ARG A 46 -6.76 1.75 -4.83
C ARG A 46 -7.59 0.48 -4.60
N ARG A 47 -7.98 -0.22 -5.67
CA ARG A 47 -8.72 -1.49 -5.56
C ARG A 47 -7.90 -2.53 -4.80
N ILE A 48 -6.65 -2.75 -5.19
CA ILE A 48 -5.77 -3.74 -4.56
C ILE A 48 -5.57 -3.44 -3.08
N VAL A 49 -5.28 -2.18 -2.73
CA VAL A 49 -5.13 -1.77 -1.31
C VAL A 49 -6.43 -1.98 -0.55
N ALA A 50 -7.58 -1.65 -1.13
CA ALA A 50 -8.88 -1.88 -0.48
C ALA A 50 -9.14 -3.37 -0.24
N ASP A 51 -8.77 -4.23 -1.19
CA ASP A 51 -8.87 -5.69 -1.07
C ASP A 51 -7.96 -6.21 0.04
N MET A 52 -6.70 -5.79 0.06
CA MET A 52 -5.73 -6.15 1.10
C MET A 52 -6.16 -5.68 2.49
N VAL A 53 -6.87 -4.55 2.60
CA VAL A 53 -7.47 -4.11 3.87
C VAL A 53 -8.62 -5.02 4.29
N ARG A 54 -9.50 -5.40 3.36
CA ARG A 54 -10.59 -6.34 3.64
C ARG A 54 -10.08 -7.73 4.04
N GLU A 55 -8.98 -8.15 3.45
CA GLU A 55 -8.27 -9.40 3.75
C GLU A 55 -7.50 -9.34 5.09
N GLY A 56 -7.42 -8.18 5.76
CA GLY A 56 -6.70 -8.01 7.02
C GLY A 56 -5.18 -7.98 6.88
N LEU A 57 -4.64 -7.83 5.66
CA LEU A 57 -3.20 -7.72 5.41
C LEU A 57 -2.67 -6.30 5.70
N ILE A 58 -3.49 -5.29 5.37
CA ILE A 58 -3.16 -3.87 5.57
C ILE A 58 -4.18 -3.24 6.50
N CYS A 59 -3.68 -2.51 7.48
CA CYS A 59 -4.46 -1.73 8.41
C CYS A 59 -4.41 -0.24 8.03
N ARG A 60 -5.55 0.44 8.22
CA ARG A 60 -5.68 1.89 8.04
C ARG A 60 -5.70 2.55 9.40
N GLU A 61 -4.66 3.31 9.73
CA GLU A 61 -4.52 4.01 11.02
C GLU A 61 -4.55 5.53 10.81
N PRO A 62 -5.33 6.29 11.61
CA PRO A 62 -5.29 7.74 11.54
C PRO A 62 -3.95 8.27 12.07
N SER A 63 -3.31 9.17 11.33
CA SER A 63 -2.15 9.93 11.79
C SER A 63 -2.58 11.34 12.22
N ALA A 64 -2.44 11.65 13.51
CA ALA A 64 -2.71 12.99 14.03
C ALA A 64 -1.75 14.03 13.45
N THR A 65 -0.47 13.65 13.28
CA THR A 65 0.59 14.52 12.75
C THR A 65 0.34 14.89 11.29
N LEU A 66 0.02 13.90 10.44
CA LEU A 66 -0.17 14.12 9.02
C LEU A 66 -1.61 14.51 8.66
N ARG A 67 -2.56 14.40 9.62
CA ARG A 67 -4.00 14.55 9.40
C ARG A 67 -4.51 13.71 8.22
N ARG A 68 -3.97 12.50 8.06
CA ARG A 68 -4.24 11.55 6.97
C ARG A 68 -4.31 10.12 7.50
N MET A 69 -4.86 9.21 6.68
CA MET A 69 -4.82 7.78 6.95
C MET A 69 -3.50 7.17 6.47
N LEU A 70 -2.83 6.45 7.37
CA LEU A 70 -1.65 5.65 7.09
C LEU A 70 -2.07 4.22 6.75
N LEU A 71 -1.37 3.64 5.79
CA LEU A 71 -1.36 2.23 5.46
C LEU A 71 -0.19 1.57 6.18
N ARG A 72 -0.48 0.49 6.90
CA ARG A 72 0.52 -0.34 7.59
C ARG A 72 0.17 -1.81 7.41
N LEU A 73 1.14 -2.70 7.57
CA LEU A 73 0.79 -4.11 7.75
C LEU A 73 0.05 -4.28 9.07
N CYS A 74 -1.03 -5.05 9.06
CA CYS A 74 -1.69 -5.41 10.31
C CYS A 74 -0.71 -6.23 11.16
N LYS A 75 -0.68 -5.95 12.46
CA LYS A 75 0.07 -6.77 13.42
C LYS A 75 -0.74 -8.06 13.61
N ASN A 76 -0.12 -9.20 13.31
CA ASN A 76 -0.62 -10.49 13.80
C ASN A 76 -0.52 -10.55 15.32
#